data_AF-A0A949WRG1-F1
#
_entry.id   AF-A0A949WRG1-F1
#
_cell.length_a   1.000
_cell.length_b   1.000
_cell.length_c   1.000
_cell.angle_alpha   90.00
_cell.angle_beta   90.00
_cell.angle_gamma   90.00
#
_symmetry.space_group_name_H-M   'P 1'
#
loop_
_entity.id
_entity.type
_entity.pdbx_description
1 polymer ?
#
loop_
_entity_poly.entity_id
_entity_poly.type
_entity_poly.pdbx_seq_one_letter_code
_entity_poly.pdbx_strand_id
1 'polypeptide(L)'
;TYGARMAEPGEYTKRAFLNGRIDLSQAEAVMDFIRSKTDRASKVAMNQIEGRLSDLIKKQRQSILEILAQVEVNIDYPEYDDVEDATTDFLLEQSKRIKEEINQLLETGAQGKIMREGLSTVIVGRPNVGKSSMLNNLI
;
A
#
# COMPACT_ATOMS: atom_id res chain seq x y z
N THR A 1 -27.86 -18.70 28.45
CA THR A 1 -27.23 -18.53 27.13
C THR A 1 -25.88 -17.88 27.35
N TYR A 2 -24.79 -18.56 27.01
CA TYR A 2 -23.44 -18.00 27.15
C TYR A 2 -23.30 -16.83 26.17
N GLY A 3 -23.14 -15.61 26.69
CA GLY A 3 -23.43 -14.32 26.02
C GLY A 3 -22.54 -13.89 24.84
N ALA A 4 -21.93 -14.82 24.11
CA ALA A 4 -21.22 -14.53 22.88
C ALA A 4 -22.16 -14.59 21.67
N ARG A 5 -21.97 -13.68 20.70
CA ARG A 5 -22.60 -13.76 19.38
C ARG A 5 -21.61 -14.28 18.34
N MET A 6 -22.14 -14.87 17.26
CA MET A 6 -21.31 -15.21 16.10
C MET A 6 -20.66 -13.96 15.52
N ALA A 7 -19.40 -14.12 15.08
CA ALA A 7 -18.65 -13.06 14.46
C ALA A 7 -19.06 -12.86 13.00
N GLU A 8 -19.03 -11.62 12.53
CA GLU A 8 -19.17 -11.26 11.12
C GLU A 8 -17.87 -11.54 10.35
N PRO A 9 -17.93 -11.64 9.01
CA PRO A 9 -16.73 -11.79 8.19
C PRO A 9 -15.70 -10.68 8.45
N GLY A 10 -14.47 -11.07 8.79
CA GLY A 10 -13.37 -10.14 9.06
C GLY A 10 -13.47 -9.36 10.39
N GLU A 11 -14.45 -9.67 11.24
CA GLU A 11 -14.73 -8.85 12.43
C GLU A 11 -13.55 -8.73 13.40
N TYR A 12 -12.77 -9.80 13.59
CA TYR A 12 -11.60 -9.76 14.48
C TYR A 12 -10.50 -8.84 13.94
N THR A 13 -10.22 -8.89 12.64
CA THR A 13 -9.25 -8.00 11.99
C THR A 13 -9.75 -6.56 12.01
N LYS A 14 -11.05 -6.34 11.75
CA LYS A 14 -11.70 -5.03 11.87
C LYS A 14 -11.58 -4.45 13.28
N ARG A 15 -11.81 -5.25 14.32
CA ARG A 15 -11.63 -4.82 15.72
C ARG A 15 -10.17 -4.45 16.02
N ALA A 16 -9.20 -5.21 15.50
CA ALA A 16 -7.78 -4.87 15.65
C ALA A 16 -7.44 -3.52 14.98
N PHE A 17 -7.98 -3.26 13.78
CA PHE A 17 -7.83 -1.98 13.09
C PHE A 17 -8.49 -0.82 13.84
N LEU A 18 -9.76 -0.96 14.22
CA LEU A 18 -10.51 0.11 14.91
C LEU A 18 -9.93 0.46 16.27
N ASN A 19 -9.32 -0.51 16.96
CA ASN A 19 -8.62 -0.28 18.23
C ASN A 19 -7.17 0.21 18.05
N GLY A 20 -6.74 0.51 16.82
CA GLY A 20 -5.42 1.06 16.51
C GLY A 20 -4.26 0.09 16.70
N ARG A 21 -4.51 -1.22 16.88
CA ARG A 21 -3.45 -2.23 17.01
C ARG A 21 -2.69 -2.43 15.69
N ILE A 22 -3.41 -2.34 14.58
CA ILE A 22 -2.89 -2.45 13.22
C ILE A 22 -3.51 -1.34 12.36
N ASP A 23 -2.85 -0.94 11.28
CA ASP A 23 -3.48 -0.05 10.29
C ASP A 23 -4.24 -0.80 9.19
N LEU A 24 -4.82 -0.04 8.25
CA LEU A 24 -5.64 -0.60 7.17
C LEU A 24 -4.83 -1.51 6.24
N SER A 25 -3.59 -1.13 5.91
CA SER A 25 -2.74 -1.92 5.01
C SER A 25 -2.35 -3.26 5.63
N GLN A 26 -2.08 -3.26 6.94
CA GLN A 26 -1.82 -4.48 7.70
C GLN A 26 -3.08 -5.36 7.80
N ALA A 27 -4.26 -4.76 7.99
CA ALA A 27 -5.53 -5.47 8.02
C ALA A 27 -5.86 -6.16 6.68
N GLU A 28 -5.63 -5.48 5.56
CA GLU A 28 -5.78 -6.05 4.21
C GLU A 28 -4.79 -7.20 3.97
N ALA A 29 -3.55 -7.02 4.40
CA ALA A 29 -2.49 -8.00 4.25
C ALA A 29 -2.78 -9.33 4.99
N VAL A 30 -3.57 -9.31 6.08
CA VAL A 30 -4.05 -10.53 6.74
C VAL A 30 -4.88 -11.38 5.78
N MET A 31 -5.79 -10.77 5.01
CA MET A 31 -6.58 -11.51 4.04
C MET A 31 -5.74 -11.98 2.85
N ASP A 32 -4.81 -11.16 2.38
CA ASP A 32 -3.90 -11.52 1.30
C ASP A 32 -3.01 -12.71 1.67
N PHE A 33 -2.55 -12.77 2.93
CA PHE A 33 -1.80 -13.91 3.44
C PHE A 33 -2.64 -15.19 3.46
N ILE A 34 -3.87 -15.12 4.01
CA ILE A 34 -4.79 -16.27 4.07
C ILE A 34 -5.14 -16.80 2.66
N ARG A 35 -5.29 -15.91 1.68
CA ARG A 35 -5.66 -16.27 0.29
C ARG A 35 -4.46 -16.62 -0.60
N SER A 36 -3.24 -16.38 -0.14
CA SER A 36 -2.04 -16.55 -0.94
C SER A 36 -1.91 -17.99 -1.47
N LYS A 37 -1.66 -18.12 -2.77
CA LYS A 37 -1.49 -19.42 -3.46
C LYS A 37 -0.04 -19.75 -3.79
N THR A 38 0.89 -18.84 -3.50
CA THR A 38 2.31 -18.99 -3.80
C THR A 38 3.14 -18.45 -2.64
N ASP A 39 4.30 -19.06 -2.37
CA ASP A 39 5.22 -18.63 -1.30
C ASP A 39 5.63 -17.16 -1.45
N ARG A 40 5.76 -16.70 -2.69
CA ARG A 40 6.07 -15.30 -2.99
C ARG A 40 4.95 -14.37 -2.55
N ALA A 41 3.70 -14.70 -2.86
CA ALA A 41 2.54 -13.92 -2.42
C ALA A 41 2.42 -13.91 -0.89
N SER A 42 2.60 -15.06 -0.24
CA SER A 42 2.60 -15.18 1.22
C SER A 42 3.67 -14.31 1.86
N LYS A 43 4.89 -14.31 1.30
CA LYS A 43 6.01 -13.49 1.79
C LYS A 43 5.75 -11.99 1.64
N VAL A 44 5.14 -11.56 0.53
CA VAL A 44 4.75 -10.14 0.34
C VAL A 44 3.68 -9.73 1.35
N ALA A 45 2.65 -10.55 1.54
CA ALA A 45 1.61 -10.28 2.52
C ALA A 45 2.17 -10.25 3.95
N MET A 46 3.09 -11.15 4.30
CA MET A 46 3.76 -11.16 5.60
C MET A 46 4.53 -9.86 5.87
N ASN A 47 5.31 -9.39 4.88
CA ASN A 47 6.02 -8.10 4.98
C ASN A 47 5.06 -6.92 5.22
N GLN A 48 3.85 -6.96 4.65
CA GLN A 48 2.84 -5.93 4.88
C GLN A 48 2.19 -6.06 6.26
N ILE A 49 1.91 -7.28 6.74
CA ILE A 49 1.44 -7.54 8.11
C ILE A 49 2.44 -6.97 9.13
N GLU A 50 3.75 -7.15 8.89
CA GLU A 50 4.83 -6.58 9.70
C GLU A 50 4.89 -5.04 9.68
N GLY A 51 4.13 -4.37 8.80
CA GLY A 51 4.03 -2.91 8.77
C GLY A 51 5.00 -2.21 7.82
N ARG A 52 5.69 -2.94 6.92
CA ARG A 52 6.67 -2.30 6.02
C ARG A 52 6.07 -1.20 5.14
N LEU A 53 4.86 -1.41 4.62
CA LEU A 53 4.17 -0.39 3.82
C LEU A 53 3.71 0.78 4.71
N SER A 54 3.21 0.47 5.91
CA SER A 54 2.84 1.45 6.93
C SER A 54 3.97 2.42 7.25
N ASP A 55 5.18 1.88 7.44
CA ASP A 55 6.35 2.68 7.80
C ASP A 55 6.78 3.61 6.66
N LEU A 56 6.73 3.12 5.41
CA LEU A 56 6.99 3.94 4.22
C LEU A 56 5.97 5.08 4.09
N ILE A 57 4.69 4.80 4.28
CA ILE A 57 3.64 5.82 4.24
C ILE A 57 3.79 6.82 5.39
N LYS A 58 4.09 6.36 6.61
CA LYS A 58 4.29 7.22 7.78
C LYS A 58 5.49 8.15 7.60
N LYS A 59 6.61 7.63 7.06
CA LYS A 59 7.77 8.44 6.70
C LYS A 59 7.38 9.52 5.70
N GLN A 60 6.65 9.15 4.65
CA GLN A 60 6.24 10.10 3.63
C GLN A 60 5.30 11.18 4.16
N ARG A 61 4.34 10.78 5.01
CA ARG A 61 3.43 11.72 5.70
C ARG A 61 4.19 12.68 6.58
N GLN A 62 5.21 12.21 7.30
CA GLN A 62 6.03 13.05 8.17
C GLN A 62 6.76 14.13 7.37
N SER A 63 7.40 13.77 6.26
CA SER A 63 8.07 14.76 5.39
C SER A 63 7.10 15.79 4.80
N ILE A 64 5.86 15.39 4.48
CA ILE A 64 4.83 16.33 4.01
C ILE A 64 4.41 17.28 5.13
N LEU A 65 4.25 16.79 6.37
CA LEU A 65 3.90 17.62 7.52
C LEU A 65 4.99 18.65 7.84
N GLU A 66 6.26 18.28 7.69
CA GLU A 66 7.40 19.20 7.88
C GLU A 66 7.39 20.34 6.85
N ILE A 67 7.17 20.03 5.58
CA ILE A 67 7.00 21.04 4.52
C ILE A 67 5.80 21.95 4.83
N LEU A 68 4.66 21.35 5.21
CA LEU A 68 3.45 22.11 5.51
C LEU A 68 3.66 23.07 6.69
N ALA A 69 4.36 22.63 7.74
CA ALA A 69 4.69 23.48 8.87
C ALA A 69 5.55 24.68 8.47
N GLN A 70 6.53 24.49 7.57
CA GLN A 70 7.36 25.59 7.09
C GLN A 70 6.56 26.59 6.23
N VAL A 71 5.66 26.08 5.39
CA VAL A 71 4.76 26.93 4.59
C VAL A 71 3.85 27.75 5.50
N GLU A 72 3.26 27.14 6.53
CA GLU A 72 2.37 27.82 7.47
C GLU A 72 3.10 28.96 8.21
N VAL A 73 4.33 28.71 8.69
CA VAL A 73 5.15 29.74 9.36
C VAL A 73 5.44 30.92 8.44
N ASN A 74 5.76 30.67 7.17
CA ASN A 74 6.01 31.74 6.20
C ASN A 74 4.74 32.57 5.91
N ILE A 75 3.56 31.94 5.91
CA ILE A 75 2.28 32.64 5.72
C ILE A 75 1.93 33.49 6.94
N ASP A 76 2.14 32.96 8.15
CA ASP A 76 1.77 33.63 9.40
C ASP A 76 2.71 34.78 9.77
N TYR A 77 3.98 34.74 9.34
CA TYR A 77 5.01 35.71 9.71
C TYR A 77 5.83 36.22 8.50
N PRO A 78 5.22 36.99 7.58
CA PRO A 78 5.90 37.49 6.36
C PRO A 78 7.00 38.53 6.66
N GLU A 79 7.06 39.07 7.87
CA GLU A 79 8.00 40.14 8.27
C GLU A 79 9.45 39.69 8.49
N TYR A 80 9.75 38.39 8.32
CA TYR A 80 11.11 37.80 8.41
C TYR A 80 11.71 37.52 7.00
N ASP A 81 11.52 38.46 6.07
CA ASP A 81 11.66 38.36 4.60
C ASP A 81 13.07 38.09 4.01
N ASP A 82 14.17 38.16 4.78
CA ASP A 82 15.52 38.10 4.20
C ASP A 82 15.95 36.70 3.67
N VAL A 83 15.05 35.71 3.69
CA VAL A 83 15.33 34.28 3.37
C VAL A 83 14.27 33.65 2.43
N GLU A 84 13.32 34.41 1.87
CA GLU A 84 12.16 33.86 1.13
C GLU A 84 12.54 32.99 -0.09
N ASP A 85 13.46 33.45 -0.95
CA ASP A 85 13.83 32.73 -2.18
C ASP A 85 14.55 31.40 -1.87
N ALA A 86 15.51 31.44 -0.93
CA ALA A 86 16.24 30.25 -0.49
C ALA A 86 15.33 29.22 0.19
N THR A 87 14.30 29.68 0.90
CA THR A 87 13.30 28.83 1.56
C THR A 87 12.37 28.19 0.53
N THR A 88 11.94 28.95 -0.48
CA THR A 88 11.06 28.45 -1.55
C THR A 88 11.74 27.38 -2.39
N ASP A 89 12.99 27.61 -2.79
CA ASP A 89 13.78 26.62 -3.55
C ASP A 89 14.01 25.34 -2.74
N PHE A 90 14.29 25.47 -1.44
CA PHE A 90 14.42 24.32 -0.55
C PHE A 90 13.11 23.51 -0.45
N LEU A 91 11.97 24.18 -0.25
CA LEU A 91 10.66 23.50 -0.19
C LEU A 91 10.30 22.81 -1.51
N LEU A 92 10.65 23.43 -2.64
CA LEU A 92 10.46 22.84 -3.96
C LEU A 92 11.32 21.59 -4.15
N GLU A 93 12.58 21.61 -3.71
CA GLU A 93 13.48 20.46 -3.76
C GLU A 93 12.96 19.30 -2.90
N GLN A 94 12.56 19.58 -1.65
CA GLN A 94 11.99 18.56 -0.76
C GLN A 94 10.70 17.97 -1.36
N SER A 95 9.84 18.81 -1.94
CA SER A 95 8.60 18.37 -2.58
C SER A 95 8.86 17.46 -3.79
N LYS A 96 9.88 17.77 -4.60
CA LYS A 96 10.30 16.91 -5.73
C LYS A 96 10.80 15.55 -5.23
N ARG A 97 11.62 15.54 -4.18
CA ARG A 97 12.13 14.30 -3.58
C ARG A 97 11.00 13.42 -3.04
N ILE A 98 10.04 14.00 -2.33
CA ILE A 98 8.83 13.31 -1.86
C ILE A 98 8.07 12.68 -3.02
N LYS A 99 7.87 13.44 -4.10
CA LYS A 99 7.19 12.95 -5.30
C LYS A 99 7.93 11.77 -5.93
N GLU A 100 9.26 11.81 -5.99
CA GLU A 100 10.08 10.71 -6.50
C GLU A 100 9.96 9.46 -5.63
N GLU A 101 10.03 9.58 -4.30
CA GLU A 101 9.84 8.45 -3.37
C GLU A 101 8.45 7.82 -3.54
N ILE A 102 7.40 8.63 -3.68
CA ILE A 102 6.03 8.14 -3.96
C ILE A 102 5.96 7.43 -5.31
N ASN A 103 6.57 7.97 -6.36
CA ASN A 103 6.57 7.34 -7.68
C ASN A 103 7.25 5.97 -7.66
N GLN A 104 8.37 5.83 -6.94
CA GLN A 104 9.03 4.54 -6.76
C GLN A 104 8.11 3.51 -6.07
N LEU A 105 7.35 3.93 -5.05
CA LEU A 105 6.35 3.07 -4.42
C LEU A 105 5.27 2.63 -5.42
N LEU A 106 4.76 3.55 -6.24
CA LEU A 106 3.74 3.26 -7.25
C LEU A 106 4.23 2.27 -8.32
N GLU A 107 5.48 2.40 -8.77
CA GLU A 107 6.09 1.46 -9.73
C GLU A 107 6.11 0.02 -9.20
N THR A 108 6.44 -0.16 -7.92
CA THR A 108 6.41 -1.49 -7.28
C THR A 108 4.99 -2.05 -7.12
N GLY A 109 3.98 -1.19 -7.08
CA GLY A 109 2.58 -1.58 -6.91
C GLY A 109 2.06 -2.47 -8.04
N ALA A 110 2.48 -2.22 -9.29
CA ALA A 110 2.08 -3.02 -10.44
C ALA A 110 2.58 -4.48 -10.34
N GLN A 111 3.84 -4.66 -9.95
CA GLN A 111 4.41 -5.99 -9.70
C GLN A 111 3.73 -6.67 -8.51
N GLY A 112 3.46 -5.92 -7.43
CA GLY A 112 2.74 -6.41 -6.26
C GLY A 112 1.34 -6.93 -6.59
N LYS A 113 0.63 -6.29 -7.53
CA LYS A 113 -0.68 -6.75 -8.00
C LYS A 113 -0.59 -8.12 -8.68
N ILE A 114 0.37 -8.30 -9.59
CA ILE A 114 0.59 -9.59 -10.27
C ILE A 114 0.94 -10.69 -9.26
N MET A 115 1.76 -10.38 -8.26
CA MET A 115 2.12 -11.35 -7.22
C MET A 115 0.91 -11.76 -6.37
N ARG A 116 -0.04 -10.85 -6.14
CA ARG A 116 -1.23 -11.09 -5.31
C ARG A 116 -2.34 -11.82 -6.07
N GLU A 117 -2.63 -11.39 -7.29
CA GLU A 117 -3.76 -11.87 -8.10
C GLU A 117 -3.38 -12.99 -9.07
N GLY A 118 -2.09 -13.16 -9.36
CA GLY A 118 -1.60 -14.01 -10.44
C GLY A 118 -1.72 -13.35 -11.82
N LEU A 119 -1.38 -14.10 -12.86
CA LEU A 119 -1.49 -13.64 -14.25
C LEU A 119 -2.86 -14.02 -14.83
N SER A 120 -3.66 -13.01 -15.18
CA SER A 120 -4.87 -13.22 -15.98
C SER A 120 -4.50 -13.65 -17.39
N THR A 121 -4.63 -14.95 -17.68
CA THR A 121 -4.22 -15.54 -18.96
C THR A 121 -5.43 -16.13 -19.68
N VAL A 122 -5.53 -15.89 -20.99
CA VAL A 122 -6.58 -16.44 -21.85
C VAL A 122 -6.00 -17.48 -22.81
N ILE A 123 -6.67 -18.62 -22.94
CA ILE A 123 -6.33 -19.66 -23.93
C ILE A 123 -7.24 -19.50 -25.14
N VAL A 124 -6.67 -19.07 -26.28
CA VAL A 124 -7.41 -18.79 -27.51
C VAL A 124 -7.03 -19.81 -28.59
N GLY A 125 -8.03 -20.25 -29.37
CA GLY A 125 -7.80 -21.16 -30.49
C GLY A 125 -9.09 -21.60 -31.18
N ARG A 126 -8.97 -22.10 -32.41
CA ARG A 126 -10.09 -22.59 -33.25
C ARG A 126 -10.93 -23.69 -32.54
N PRO A 127 -12.17 -23.97 -32.95
CA PRO A 127 -12.93 -25.10 -32.41
C PRO A 127 -12.12 -26.41 -32.46
N ASN A 128 -12.24 -27.26 -31.43
CA ASN A 128 -11.60 -28.59 -31.33
C ASN A 128 -10.06 -28.64 -31.35
N VAL A 129 -9.33 -27.53 -31.20
CA VAL A 129 -7.85 -27.52 -31.11
C VAL A 129 -7.27 -27.99 -29.76
N GLY A 130 -8.08 -28.61 -28.91
CA GLY A 130 -7.60 -29.14 -27.62
C GLY A 130 -7.52 -28.14 -26.47
N LYS A 131 -8.20 -26.98 -26.54
CA LYS A 131 -8.20 -25.96 -25.46
C LYS A 131 -8.54 -26.54 -24.08
N SER A 132 -9.62 -27.34 -24.00
CA SER A 132 -10.06 -27.96 -22.74
C SER A 132 -9.09 -29.04 -22.26
N SER A 133 -8.54 -29.83 -23.19
CA SER A 133 -7.53 -30.84 -22.85
C SER A 133 -6.27 -30.20 -22.28
N MET A 134 -5.82 -29.09 -22.84
CA MET A 134 -4.66 -28.35 -22.32
C MET A 134 -4.92 -27.81 -20.91
N LEU A 135 -6.07 -27.17 -20.68
CA LEU A 135 -6.45 -26.63 -19.36
C LEU A 135 -6.51 -27.75 -18.29
N ASN A 136 -7.09 -28.89 -18.63
CA ASN A 136 -7.18 -30.03 -17.71
C ASN A 136 -5.83 -30.71 -17.41
N ASN A 137 -4.82 -30.54 -18.25
CA ASN A 137 -3.47 -31.04 -17.95
C ASN A 137 -2.65 -30.03 -17.11
N LEU A 138 -3.06 -28.77 -17.05
CA LEU A 138 -2.38 -27.71 -16.29
C LEU A 138 -2.90 -27.57 -14.85
N ILE A 139 -4.13 -28.06 -14.58
CA ILE A 139 -4.81 -28.01 -13.28
C ILE A 139 -4.70 -29.38 -12.62
#